data_AF-A0A350C8C6-F1
#
_entry.id   AF-A0A350C8C6-F1
#
_cell.length_a   1.000
_cell.length_b   1.000
_cell.length_c   1.000
_cell.angle_alpha   90.00
_cell.angle_beta   90.00
_cell.angle_gamma   90.00
#
_symmetry.space_group_name_H-M   'P 1'
#
loop_
_entity.id
_entity.type
_entity.pdbx_description
1 polymer ?
#
loop_
_entity_poly.entity_id
_entity_poly.type
_entity_poly.pdbx_seq_one_letter_code
_entity_poly.pdbx_strand_id
1 'polypeptide(L)'
;MRNLLLPLLALGMLLFGVSHISNRQKETPQTPPPIKPVVSPYAERIAGAGLVEAATENLAIGTHLQGIVDQVFVQVGQRVRANDPLFE
;
A
#
# COMPACT_ATOMS: atom_id res chain seq x y z
N MET A 1 -50.71 -14.43 -14.30
CA MET A 1 -50.20 -13.12 -13.79
C MET A 1 -49.09 -13.35 -12.77
N ARG A 2 -48.12 -14.18 -13.15
CA ARG A 2 -47.11 -14.76 -12.28
C ARG A 2 -45.77 -14.11 -12.67
N ASN A 3 -45.20 -13.33 -11.76
CA ASN A 3 -43.80 -12.88 -11.70
C ASN A 3 -43.45 -11.49 -12.27
N LEU A 4 -44.35 -10.50 -12.20
CA LEU A 4 -44.00 -9.08 -12.47
C LEU A 4 -43.16 -8.42 -11.36
N LEU A 5 -43.04 -9.06 -10.19
CA LEU A 5 -42.23 -8.60 -9.07
C LEU A 5 -40.73 -8.52 -9.41
N LEU A 6 -40.20 -9.55 -10.06
CA LEU A 6 -38.78 -9.62 -10.45
C LEU A 6 -38.37 -8.51 -11.43
N PRO A 7 -39.09 -8.26 -12.55
CA PRO A 7 -38.72 -7.19 -13.47
C PRO A 7 -38.89 -5.80 -12.87
N LEU A 8 -39.89 -5.57 -12.01
CA LEU A 8 -40.05 -4.29 -11.29
C LEU A 8 -38.89 -4.04 -10.31
N LEU A 9 -38.50 -5.07 -9.55
CA LEU A 9 -37.36 -4.99 -8.65
C LEU A 9 -36.06 -4.75 -9.43
N ALA A 10 -35.86 -5.45 -10.55
CA ALA A 10 -34.70 -5.26 -11.42
C ALA A 10 -34.63 -3.83 -11.97
N LEU A 11 -35.75 -3.27 -12.43
CA LEU A 11 -35.80 -1.88 -12.89
C LEU A 11 -35.50 -0.89 -11.74
N GLY A 12 -36.03 -1.14 -10.54
CA GLY A 12 -35.73 -0.35 -9.36
C GLY A 12 -34.24 -0.36 -9.00
N MET A 13 -33.61 -1.54 -9.02
CA MET A 13 -32.18 -1.67 -8.75
C MET A 13 -31.31 -1.04 -9.85
N LEU A 14 -31.73 -1.10 -11.11
CA LEU A 14 -31.06 -0.43 -12.22
C LEU A 14 -31.06 1.10 -12.03
N LEU A 15 -32.24 1.68 -11.76
CA LEU A 15 -32.39 3.11 -11.51
C LEU A 15 -31.58 3.57 -10.29
N PHE A 16 -31.61 2.77 -9.23
CA PHE A 16 -30.77 3.01 -8.05
C PHE A 16 -29.27 2.99 -8.40
N GLY A 17 -28.81 1.97 -9.13
CA GLY A 17 -27.41 1.86 -9.55
C GLY A 17 -26.93 3.04 -10.39
N VAL A 18 -27.73 3.45 -11.39
CA VAL A 18 -27.40 4.59 -12.27
C VAL A 18 -27.32 5.90 -11.47
N SER A 19 -28.31 6.15 -10.60
CA SER A 19 -28.31 7.36 -9.76
C SER A 19 -27.16 7.36 -8.75
N HIS A 20 -26.81 6.20 -8.18
CA HIS A 20 -25.68 6.06 -7.27
C HIS A 20 -24.36 6.37 -7.97
N ILE A 21 -24.10 5.78 -9.14
CA ILE A 21 -22.87 6.00 -9.90
C ILE A 21 -22.75 7.47 -10.32
N SER A 22 -23.83 8.05 -10.88
CA SER A 22 -23.84 9.46 -11.31
C SER A 22 -23.54 10.41 -10.15
N ASN A 23 -24.07 10.13 -8.95
CA ASN A 23 -23.82 10.98 -7.78
C ASN A 23 -22.43 10.76 -7.14
N ARG A 24 -21.84 9.57 -7.31
CA ARG A 24 -20.51 9.21 -6.78
C ARG A 24 -19.36 9.59 -7.70
N GLN A 25 -19.59 9.67 -9.01
CA GLN A 25 -18.58 10.09 -9.99
C GLN A 25 -18.42 11.61 -10.10
N LYS A 26 -19.02 12.39 -9.19
CA LYS A 26 -18.71 13.82 -9.11
C LYS A 26 -17.23 13.98 -8.80
N GLU A 27 -16.50 14.53 -9.76
CA GLU A 27 -15.10 14.88 -9.58
C GLU A 27 -14.98 15.77 -8.34
N THR A 28 -14.08 15.39 -7.43
CA THR A 28 -13.76 16.27 -6.32
C THR A 28 -13.07 17.49 -6.93
N PRO A 29 -13.58 18.72 -6.70
CA PRO A 29 -12.93 19.91 -7.24
C PRO A 29 -11.47 19.92 -6.79
N GLN A 30 -10.54 19.98 -7.74
CA GLN A 30 -9.13 20.10 -7.39
C GLN A 30 -8.93 21.47 -6.75
N THR A 31 -8.76 21.48 -5.42
CA THR A 31 -8.37 22.69 -4.73
C THR A 31 -6.86 22.88 -4.87
N PRO A 32 -6.39 24.09 -5.19
CA PRO A 32 -4.97 24.36 -5.17
C PRO A 32 -4.43 24.09 -3.76
N PRO A 33 -3.20 23.54 -3.64
CA PRO A 33 -2.61 23.27 -2.34
C PRO A 33 -2.49 24.56 -1.51
N PRO A 34 -2.69 24.48 -0.18
CA PRO A 34 -2.69 25.65 0.71
C PRO A 34 -1.35 26.39 0.72
N ILE A 35 -0.27 25.71 0.35
CA ILE A 35 1.06 26.27 0.19
C ILE A 35 1.63 25.89 -1.17
N LYS A 36 2.40 26.81 -1.77
CA LYS A 36 3.15 26.51 -2.99
C LYS A 36 4.20 25.42 -2.69
N PRO A 37 4.35 24.41 -3.56
CA PRO A 37 5.41 23.42 -3.41
C PRO A 37 6.79 24.08 -3.39
N VAL A 38 7.72 23.47 -2.65
CA VAL A 38 9.11 23.90 -2.64
C VAL A 38 9.69 23.69 -4.05
N VAL A 39 10.26 24.75 -4.61
CA VAL A 39 11.00 24.71 -5.87
C VAL A 39 12.50 24.75 -5.59
N SER A 40 13.29 24.12 -6.44
CA SER A 40 14.75 24.20 -6.33
C SER A 40 15.20 25.66 -6.45
N PRO A 41 16.11 26.13 -5.57
CA PRO A 41 16.67 27.47 -5.66
C PRO A 41 17.75 27.61 -6.73
N TYR A 42 18.23 26.50 -7.32
CA TYR A 42 19.29 26.49 -8.33
C TYR A 42 18.75 26.55 -9.75
N ALA A 43 19.34 27.42 -10.58
CA ALA A 43 18.98 27.61 -11.99
C ALA A 43 19.33 26.37 -12.83
N GLU A 44 20.52 25.83 -12.64
CA GLU A 44 20.95 24.57 -13.24
C GLU A 44 20.85 23.46 -12.21
N ARG A 45 20.13 22.39 -12.55
CA ARG A 45 19.91 21.26 -11.65
C ARG A 45 19.67 19.99 -12.45
N ILE A 46 20.13 18.88 -11.89
CA ILE A 46 19.83 17.55 -12.39
C ILE A 46 18.93 16.89 -11.36
N ALA A 47 17.71 16.56 -11.77
CA ALA A 47 16.83 15.73 -10.97
C ALA A 47 17.15 14.26 -11.26
N GLY A 48 17.45 13.49 -10.22
CA GLY A 48 17.60 12.04 -10.30
C GLY A 48 16.63 11.38 -9.32
N ALA A 49 15.91 10.37 -9.79
CA ALA A 49 15.22 9.45 -8.89
C ALA A 49 16.25 8.41 -8.40
N GLY A 50 16.15 8.03 -7.13
CA GLY A 50 17.01 7.02 -6.52
C GLY A 50 16.22 6.14 -5.57
N LEU A 51 16.71 4.92 -5.37
CA LEU A 51 16.20 3.98 -4.38
C LEU A 51 17.24 3.83 -3.26
N VAL A 52 16.78 3.72 -2.02
CA VAL A 52 17.66 3.41 -0.88
C VAL A 52 17.76 1.90 -0.76
N GLU A 53 18.99 1.39 -0.69
CA GLU A 53 19.28 -0.04 -0.51
C GLU A 53 20.22 -0.25 0.69
N ALA A 54 20.37 -1.52 1.09
CA ALA A 54 21.34 -1.89 2.12
C ALA A 54 22.75 -1.48 1.67
N ALA A 55 23.52 -0.88 2.59
CA ALA A 55 24.89 -0.45 2.28
C ALA A 55 25.83 -1.62 1.95
N THR A 56 25.48 -2.83 2.41
CA THR A 56 26.21 -4.07 2.15
C THR A 56 25.33 -5.03 1.35
N GLU A 57 24.60 -5.91 2.03
CA GLU A 57 23.84 -6.99 1.43
C GLU A 57 22.58 -7.30 2.24
N ASN A 58 21.57 -7.83 1.57
CA ASN A 58 20.38 -8.37 2.21
C ASN A 58 20.62 -9.86 2.51
N LEU A 59 20.86 -10.19 3.78
CA LEU A 59 21.13 -11.55 4.22
C LEU A 59 19.84 -12.31 4.54
N ALA A 60 19.66 -13.47 3.91
CA ALA A 60 18.72 -14.47 4.38
C ALA A 60 19.43 -15.39 5.37
N ILE A 61 19.02 -15.36 6.64
CA ILE A 61 19.63 -16.17 7.70
C ILE A 61 18.85 -17.47 7.86
N GLY A 62 19.57 -18.59 7.96
CA GLY A 62 19.02 -19.92 8.22
C GLY A 62 20.02 -20.80 8.98
N THR A 63 19.62 -22.02 9.32
CA THR A 63 20.48 -23.01 9.97
C THR A 63 20.98 -24.05 8.96
N HIS A 64 22.21 -24.53 9.15
CA HIS A 64 22.76 -25.64 8.36
C HIS A 64 22.30 -27.02 8.89
N LEU A 65 21.58 -27.06 10.01
CA LEU A 65 21.05 -28.27 10.62
C LEU A 65 19.53 -28.38 10.44
N GLN A 66 19.05 -29.61 10.48
CA GLN A 66 17.63 -29.92 10.49
C GLN A 66 17.11 -29.83 11.94
N GLY A 67 15.91 -29.29 12.16
CA GLY A 67 15.33 -29.17 13.49
C GLY A 67 14.01 -28.40 13.52
N ILE A 68 13.42 -28.32 14.71
CA ILE A 68 12.26 -27.47 15.01
C ILE A 68 12.78 -26.28 15.81
N VAL A 69 12.35 -25.07 15.44
CA VAL A 69 12.63 -23.84 16.22
C VAL A 69 11.73 -23.84 17.44
N ASP A 70 12.32 -23.83 18.63
CA ASP A 70 11.59 -23.77 19.91
C ASP A 70 11.24 -22.32 20.26
N GLN A 71 12.18 -21.38 20.04
CA GLN A 71 11.98 -19.97 20.36
C GLN A 71 12.61 -19.01 19.33
N VAL A 72 11.93 -17.87 19.10
CA VAL A 72 12.43 -16.74 18.30
C VAL A 72 12.67 -15.54 19.21
N PHE A 73 13.87 -14.96 19.15
CA PHE A 73 14.31 -13.88 20.05
C PHE A 73 14.16 -12.47 19.48
N VAL A 74 13.79 -12.34 18.19
CA VAL A 74 13.78 -11.07 17.46
C VAL A 74 12.43 -10.78 16.81
N GLN A 75 12.18 -9.50 16.52
CA GLN A 75 10.99 -9.03 15.81
C GLN A 75 11.35 -8.31 14.51
N VAL A 76 10.41 -8.24 13.58
CA VAL A 76 10.59 -7.52 12.31
C VAL A 76 10.90 -6.04 12.58
N GLY A 77 11.97 -5.54 11.98
CA GLY A 77 12.45 -4.16 12.16
C GLY A 77 13.38 -3.95 13.37
N GLN A 78 13.58 -4.96 14.21
CA GLN A 78 14.56 -4.90 15.30
C GLN A 78 15.99 -4.82 14.73
N ARG A 79 16.80 -3.89 15.26
CA ARG A 79 18.23 -3.84 14.97
C ARG A 79 18.97 -4.88 15.80
N VAL A 80 19.80 -5.67 15.13
CA VAL A 80 20.64 -6.72 15.74
C VAL A 80 22.12 -6.47 15.43
N ARG A 81 23.00 -7.01 16.26
CA ARG A 81 24.45 -7.03 16.05
C ARG A 81 24.90 -8.43 15.66
N ALA A 82 26.09 -8.51 15.09
CA ALA A 82 26.73 -9.80 14.86
C ALA A 82 26.82 -10.58 16.18
N ASN A 83 26.48 -11.87 16.12
CA ASN A 83 26.41 -12.82 17.24
C ASN A 83 25.23 -12.66 18.21
N ASP A 84 24.28 -11.74 17.95
CA ASP A 84 23.02 -11.77 18.70
C ASP A 84 22.23 -13.05 18.35
N PRO A 85 21.68 -13.79 19.34
CA PRO A 85 20.88 -14.97 19.07
C PRO A 85 19.56 -14.55 18.39
N LEU A 86 19.21 -15.23 17.30
CA LEU A 86 18.00 -14.93 16.53
C LEU A 86 16.86 -15.90 16.84
N PHE A 87 17.19 -17.18 16.96
CA PHE A 87 16.30 -18.28 17.31
C PHE A 87 17.12 -19.46 17.85
N GLU A 88 16.45 -20.39 18.51
CA GLU A 88 16.98 -21.71 18.90
C GLU A 88 16.03 -22.84 18.52
#